data_AF-A0AAE1TYY7-F1
#
_entry.id   AF-A0AAE1TYY7-F1
#
_cell.length_a   1.000
_cell.length_b   1.000
_cell.length_c   1.000
_cell.angle_alpha   90.00
_cell.angle_beta   90.00
_cell.angle_gamma   90.00
#
_symmetry.space_group_name_H-M   'P 1'
#
loop_
_entity.id
_entity.type
_entity.pdbx_description
1 polymer ?
#
loop_
_entity_poly.entity_id
_entity_poly.type
_entity_poly.pdbx_seq_one_letter_code
_entity_poly.pdbx_strand_id
1 'polypeptide(L)'
;MSAKHPATSNLGGDKPKKRRMSLSLESKLNIVKRHEDGEGANSIARALRLAQSTVSTVIKNWANIKMAGETSTTLMAKKVTRQREPIYEEMERLLKLWIEDLTQNNMPLSTTLITVKALSIWEDLKKKDYQVKEGTTFSASKGWFERFKNRASLHFLKLTGEAASSDVAAADEFKLTLVKKIEEGG
;
A
#
# COMPACT_ATOMS: atom_id res chain seq x y z
N MET A 1 50.50 4.15 -5.81
CA MET A 1 49.67 5.29 -5.39
C MET A 1 48.49 5.39 -6.34
N SER A 2 47.29 4.96 -5.93
CA SER A 2 46.10 4.96 -6.79
C SER A 2 45.53 6.37 -6.94
N ALA A 3 45.42 6.83 -8.18
CA ALA A 3 44.74 8.07 -8.51
C ALA A 3 43.23 7.93 -8.26
N LYS A 4 42.67 8.85 -7.45
CA LYS A 4 41.25 8.95 -7.12
C LYS A 4 40.47 9.38 -8.36
N HIS A 5 39.43 8.63 -8.73
CA HIS A 5 38.45 9.10 -9.71
C HIS A 5 37.65 10.30 -9.13
N PRO A 6 37.44 11.38 -9.89
CA PRO A 6 36.65 12.51 -9.44
C PRO A 6 35.15 12.14 -9.42
N ALA A 7 34.47 12.53 -8.35
CA ALA A 7 33.04 12.36 -8.19
C ALA A 7 32.29 13.26 -9.18
N THR A 8 31.61 12.66 -10.15
CA THR A 8 30.67 13.36 -11.01
C THR A 8 29.43 13.71 -10.20
N SER A 9 29.20 15.02 -10.05
CA SER A 9 27.99 15.60 -9.50
C SER A 9 26.80 15.19 -10.36
N ASN A 10 26.03 14.22 -9.88
CA ASN A 10 24.78 13.81 -10.53
C ASN A 10 23.72 14.88 -10.25
N LEU A 11 23.69 15.92 -11.08
CA LEU A 11 22.58 16.87 -11.14
C LEU A 11 21.32 16.09 -11.49
N GLY A 12 20.47 15.92 -10.48
CA GLY A 12 19.21 15.18 -10.56
C GLY A 12 18.22 15.87 -11.47
N GLY A 13 18.33 15.62 -12.78
CA GLY A 13 17.23 15.86 -13.70
C GLY A 13 16.06 14.94 -13.33
N ASP A 14 14.89 15.54 -13.10
CA ASP A 14 13.62 14.86 -12.85
C ASP A 14 13.26 14.03 -14.09
N LYS A 15 13.78 12.81 -14.16
CA LYS A 15 13.37 11.86 -15.19
C LYS A 15 11.95 11.43 -14.87
N PRO A 16 11.00 11.51 -15.82
CA PRO A 16 9.63 11.09 -15.57
C PRO A 16 9.64 9.65 -15.06
N LYS A 17 9.06 9.44 -13.87
CA LYS A 17 8.94 8.11 -13.25
C LYS A 17 8.27 7.17 -14.25
N LYS A 18 9.04 6.22 -14.80
CA LYS A 18 8.51 5.21 -15.73
C LYS A 18 7.36 4.48 -15.04
N ARG A 19 6.17 4.52 -15.64
CA ARG A 19 5.02 3.77 -15.14
C ARG A 19 5.38 2.29 -15.08
N ARG A 20 5.26 1.68 -13.91
CA ARG A 20 5.47 0.24 -13.73
C ARG A 20 4.36 -0.51 -14.48
N MET A 21 4.70 -1.09 -15.62
CA MET A 21 3.78 -1.97 -16.36
C MET A 21 3.82 -3.37 -15.72
N SER A 22 2.67 -3.87 -15.29
CA SER A 22 2.52 -5.24 -14.82
C SER A 22 2.12 -6.15 -15.97
N LEU A 23 2.79 -7.29 -16.13
CA LEU A 23 2.35 -8.33 -17.07
C LEU A 23 0.95 -8.85 -16.70
N SER A 24 0.14 -9.15 -17.73
CA SER A 24 -1.14 -9.82 -17.56
C SER A 24 -0.95 -11.24 -17.01
N LEU A 25 -2.01 -11.80 -16.41
CA LEU A 25 -2.00 -13.19 -15.95
C LEU A 25 -1.72 -14.15 -17.11
N GLU A 26 -2.33 -13.92 -18.27
CA GLU A 26 -2.13 -14.70 -19.49
C GLU A 26 -0.66 -14.71 -19.95
N SER A 27 -0.02 -13.53 -20.01
CA SER A 27 1.40 -13.46 -20.39
C SER A 27 2.29 -14.19 -19.39
N LYS A 28 1.94 -14.17 -18.09
CA LYS A 28 2.67 -14.92 -17.06
C LYS A 28 2.47 -16.43 -17.22
N LEU A 29 1.25 -16.89 -17.50
CA LEU A 29 0.95 -18.30 -17.74
C LEU A 29 1.68 -18.83 -18.98
N ASN A 30 1.78 -18.03 -20.06
CA ASN A 30 2.56 -18.38 -21.24
C ASN A 30 4.06 -18.56 -20.90
N ILE A 31 4.64 -17.67 -20.09
CA ILE A 31 6.03 -17.83 -19.62
C ILE A 31 6.19 -19.12 -18.82
N VAL A 32 5.26 -19.43 -17.91
CA VAL A 32 5.30 -20.66 -17.10
C VAL A 32 5.23 -21.90 -17.99
N LYS A 33 4.29 -21.93 -18.95
CA LYS A 33 4.13 -23.06 -19.88
C LYS A 33 5.43 -23.34 -20.66
N ARG A 34 6.01 -22.31 -21.29
CA ARG A 34 7.27 -22.45 -22.04
C ARG A 34 8.43 -22.92 -21.17
N HIS A 35 8.47 -22.48 -19.92
CA HIS A 35 9.49 -22.93 -18.98
C HIS A 35 9.34 -24.42 -18.65
N GLU A 36 8.11 -24.92 -18.49
CA GLU A 36 7.83 -26.34 -18.27
C GLU A 36 8.13 -27.19 -19.50
N ASP A 37 7.91 -26.63 -20.70
CA ASP A 37 8.31 -27.23 -21.98
C ASP A 37 9.84 -27.28 -22.17
N GLY A 38 10.62 -26.80 -21.20
CA GLY A 38 12.08 -26.87 -21.18
C GLY A 38 12.78 -25.67 -21.84
N GLU A 39 12.06 -24.63 -22.25
CA GLU A 39 12.69 -23.44 -22.81
C GLU A 39 13.49 -22.67 -21.75
N GLY A 40 14.73 -22.30 -22.09
CA GLY A 40 15.57 -21.49 -21.22
C GLY A 40 15.03 -20.06 -21.05
N ALA A 41 15.16 -19.48 -19.85
CA ALA A 41 14.65 -18.15 -19.51
C ALA A 41 15.11 -17.02 -20.47
N ASN A 42 16.33 -17.11 -21.00
CA ASN A 42 16.85 -16.16 -21.98
C ASN A 42 16.14 -16.27 -23.34
N SER A 43 15.80 -17.49 -23.77
CA SER A 43 15.06 -17.74 -25.00
C SER A 43 13.67 -17.13 -24.90
N ILE A 44 12.96 -17.43 -23.81
CA ILE A 44 11.62 -16.91 -23.52
C ILE A 44 11.63 -15.37 -23.48
N ALA A 45 12.62 -14.77 -22.81
CA ALA A 45 12.77 -13.33 -22.72
C ALA A 45 12.91 -12.66 -24.10
N ARG A 46 13.73 -13.24 -24.99
CA ARG A 46 13.89 -12.74 -26.36
C ARG A 46 12.61 -12.91 -27.17
N ALA A 47 11.98 -14.09 -27.11
CA ALA A 47 10.76 -14.40 -27.85
C ALA A 47 9.60 -13.46 -27.49
N LEU A 48 9.47 -13.11 -26.20
CA LEU A 48 8.40 -12.23 -25.69
C LEU A 48 8.80 -10.75 -25.61
N ARG A 49 10.03 -10.39 -26.02
CA ARG A 49 10.60 -9.03 -25.90
C ARG A 49 10.51 -8.48 -24.46
N LEU A 50 10.77 -9.34 -23.48
CA LEU A 50 10.76 -9.01 -22.06
C LEU A 50 12.18 -8.93 -21.49
N ALA A 51 12.35 -8.16 -20.42
CA ALA A 51 13.59 -8.19 -19.66
C ALA A 51 13.78 -9.59 -19.03
N GLN A 52 15.00 -10.12 -19.09
CA GLN A 52 15.37 -11.42 -18.54
C GLN A 52 15.00 -11.53 -17.04
N SER A 53 15.18 -10.44 -16.30
CA SER A 53 14.82 -10.34 -14.89
C SER A 53 13.31 -10.53 -14.65
N THR A 54 12.47 -10.08 -15.59
CA THR A 54 11.01 -10.25 -15.53
C THR A 54 10.64 -11.72 -15.68
N VAL A 55 11.21 -12.39 -16.69
CA VAL A 55 10.99 -13.82 -16.93
C VAL A 55 11.47 -14.64 -15.74
N SER A 56 12.67 -14.35 -15.21
CA SER A 56 13.19 -15.02 -14.01
C SER A 56 12.29 -14.86 -12.79
N THR A 57 11.72 -13.67 -12.59
CA THR A 57 10.80 -13.41 -11.47
C THR A 57 9.49 -14.19 -11.63
N VAL A 58 8.97 -14.28 -12.87
CA VAL A 58 7.78 -15.08 -13.19
C VAL A 58 8.03 -16.55 -12.94
N ILE A 59 9.17 -17.08 -13.42
CA ILE A 59 9.58 -18.46 -13.22
C ILE A 59 9.72 -18.75 -11.72
N LYS A 60 10.37 -17.90 -10.92
CA LYS A 60 10.49 -18.13 -9.47
C LYS A 60 9.14 -18.21 -8.74
N ASN A 61 8.12 -17.53 -9.24
CA ASN A 61 6.78 -17.47 -8.65
C ASN A 61 5.74 -18.32 -9.42
N TRP A 62 6.19 -19.28 -10.21
CA TRP A 62 5.35 -20.02 -11.16
C TRP A 62 4.17 -20.77 -10.50
N ALA A 63 4.38 -21.41 -9.35
CA ALA A 63 3.34 -22.16 -8.64
C ALA A 63 2.15 -21.28 -8.25
N ASN A 64 2.41 -20.09 -7.71
CA ASN A 64 1.38 -19.11 -7.38
C ASN A 64 0.65 -18.58 -8.62
N ILE A 65 1.34 -18.50 -9.77
CA ILE A 65 0.77 -18.04 -11.04
C ILE A 65 -0.16 -19.12 -11.63
N LYS A 66 0.17 -20.40 -11.50
CA LYS A 66 -0.70 -21.51 -11.89
C LYS A 66 -1.98 -21.55 -11.07
N MET A 67 -1.87 -21.54 -9.74
CA MET A 67 -3.03 -21.49 -8.85
C MET A 67 -3.94 -20.31 -9.22
N ALA A 68 -3.35 -19.12 -9.43
CA ALA A 68 -4.12 -17.95 -9.86
C ALA A 68 -4.81 -18.15 -11.23
N GLY A 69 -4.20 -18.86 -12.17
CA GLY A 69 -4.82 -19.22 -13.45
C GLY A 69 -6.06 -20.09 -13.27
N GLU A 70 -5.96 -21.11 -12.41
CA GLU A 70 -7.07 -22.03 -12.10
C GLU A 70 -8.21 -21.30 -11.38
N THR A 71 -7.90 -20.48 -10.37
CA THR A 71 -8.90 -19.70 -9.61
C THR A 71 -9.52 -18.55 -10.42
N SER A 72 -8.86 -18.05 -11.47
CA SER A 72 -9.39 -16.93 -12.26
C SER A 72 -10.57 -17.32 -13.16
N THR A 73 -10.78 -18.62 -13.39
CA THR A 73 -11.90 -19.15 -14.18
C THR A 73 -13.24 -18.97 -13.46
N THR A 74 -13.25 -18.79 -12.13
CA THR A 74 -14.46 -18.71 -11.29
C THR A 74 -14.94 -17.29 -10.97
N LEU A 75 -14.70 -16.32 -11.88
CA LEU A 75 -15.19 -14.93 -11.89
C LEU A 75 -14.20 -13.89 -11.33
N MET A 76 -13.64 -13.09 -12.26
CA MET A 76 -13.11 -11.74 -12.04
C MET A 76 -11.86 -11.57 -11.16
N ALA A 77 -10.67 -11.95 -11.65
CA ALA A 77 -9.42 -11.45 -11.06
C ALA A 77 -8.33 -11.18 -12.11
N LYS A 78 -8.43 -10.05 -12.83
CA LYS A 78 -7.45 -9.59 -13.85
C LYS A 78 -6.08 -9.16 -13.30
N LYS A 79 -5.70 -9.50 -12.06
CA LYS A 79 -4.39 -9.11 -11.54
C LYS A 79 -3.83 -10.13 -10.56
N VAL A 80 -2.71 -10.74 -10.95
CA VAL A 80 -1.75 -11.39 -10.05
C VAL A 80 -1.11 -10.30 -9.20
N THR A 81 -1.87 -9.73 -8.27
CA THR A 81 -1.35 -8.91 -7.18
C THR A 81 -0.95 -9.80 -6.03
N ARG A 82 0.00 -9.32 -5.22
CA ARG A 82 0.41 -9.98 -3.97
C ARG A 82 -0.85 -10.40 -3.19
N GLN A 83 -0.99 -11.70 -2.95
CA GLN A 83 -2.07 -12.25 -2.13
C GLN A 83 -2.02 -11.55 -0.77
N ARG A 84 -3.17 -11.06 -0.33
CA ARG A 84 -3.31 -10.36 0.93
C ARG A 84 -3.46 -11.41 2.04
N GLU A 85 -2.83 -11.19 3.19
CA GLU A 85 -2.92 -12.18 4.26
C GLU A 85 -4.31 -12.11 4.94
N PRO A 86 -4.93 -13.25 5.30
CA PRO A 86 -6.29 -13.31 5.84
C PRO A 86 -6.52 -12.40 7.05
N ILE A 87 -5.51 -12.24 7.91
CA ILE A 87 -5.60 -11.36 9.09
C ILE A 87 -5.92 -9.91 8.71
N TYR A 88 -5.39 -9.40 7.59
CA TYR A 88 -5.68 -8.04 7.15
C TYR A 88 -7.10 -7.90 6.63
N GLU A 89 -7.67 -8.97 6.08
CA GLU A 89 -9.05 -8.98 5.59
C GLU A 89 -10.01 -9.03 6.76
N GLU A 90 -9.74 -9.89 7.75
CA GLU A 90 -10.55 -9.98 8.96
C GLU A 90 -10.50 -8.68 9.77
N MET A 91 -9.31 -8.09 9.94
CA MET A 91 -9.16 -6.80 10.61
C MET A 91 -10.01 -5.71 9.94
N GLU A 92 -9.98 -5.62 8.61
CA GLU A 92 -10.80 -4.63 7.88
C GLU A 92 -12.29 -4.93 7.93
N ARG A 93 -12.68 -6.21 7.94
CA ARG A 93 -14.07 -6.63 8.09
C ARG A 93 -14.63 -6.17 9.44
N LEU A 94 -13.92 -6.45 10.53
CA LEU A 94 -14.30 -6.02 11.88
C LEU A 94 -14.33 -4.48 11.99
N LEU A 95 -13.34 -3.80 11.41
CA LEU A 95 -13.29 -2.35 11.42
C LEU A 95 -14.47 -1.73 10.66
N LYS A 96 -14.84 -2.31 9.51
CA LYS A 96 -16.00 -1.85 8.73
C LYS A 96 -17.30 -1.98 9.52
N LEU A 97 -17.55 -3.13 10.16
CA LEU A 97 -18.75 -3.34 10.99
C LEU A 97 -18.84 -2.31 12.12
N TRP A 98 -17.71 -2.02 12.77
CA TRP A 98 -17.66 -1.02 13.83
C TRP A 98 -17.94 0.40 13.31
N ILE A 99 -17.45 0.75 12.11
CA ILE A 99 -17.76 2.04 11.47
C ILE A 99 -19.25 2.13 11.10
N GLU A 100 -19.84 1.05 10.59
CA GLU A 100 -21.26 1.00 10.23
C GLU A 100 -22.14 1.22 11.45
N ASP A 101 -21.83 0.56 12.57
CA ASP A 101 -22.51 0.75 13.85
C ASP A 101 -22.42 2.22 14.33
N LEU A 102 -21.24 2.84 14.30
CA LEU A 102 -21.09 4.25 14.67
C LEU A 102 -21.85 5.20 13.74
N THR A 103 -21.90 4.87 12.45
CA THR A 103 -22.63 5.67 11.45
C THR A 103 -24.14 5.59 11.69
N GLN A 104 -24.66 4.41 12.04
CA GLN A 104 -26.07 4.22 12.40
C GLN A 104 -26.45 5.01 13.65
N ASN A 105 -25.51 5.16 14.59
CA ASN A 105 -25.70 5.93 15.82
C ASN A 105 -25.39 7.43 15.66
N ASN A 106 -25.19 7.94 14.43
CA ASN A 106 -24.86 9.34 14.12
C ASN A 106 -23.65 9.89 14.91
N MET A 107 -22.70 9.03 15.25
CA MET A 107 -21.51 9.44 16.00
C MET A 107 -20.46 10.07 15.07
N PRO A 108 -19.79 11.16 15.49
CA PRO A 108 -18.75 11.77 14.69
C PRO A 108 -17.54 10.82 14.57
N LEU A 109 -17.11 10.59 13.32
CA LEU A 109 -15.96 9.75 13.01
C LEU A 109 -14.77 10.63 12.62
N SER A 110 -13.59 10.28 13.14
CA SER A 110 -12.32 10.91 12.78
C SER A 110 -11.33 9.85 12.29
N THR A 111 -10.40 10.26 11.42
CA THR A 111 -9.36 9.37 10.89
C THR A 111 -8.53 8.76 12.03
N THR A 112 -8.17 9.57 13.03
CA THR A 112 -7.42 9.11 14.21
C THR A 112 -8.16 8.04 14.99
N LEU A 113 -9.48 8.19 15.17
CA LEU A 113 -10.26 7.18 15.88
C LEU A 113 -10.27 5.85 15.12
N ILE A 114 -10.42 5.92 13.80
CA ILE A 114 -10.42 4.72 12.94
C ILE A 114 -9.04 4.05 12.93
N THR A 115 -7.94 4.81 12.85
CA THR A 115 -6.59 4.25 12.86
C THR A 115 -6.25 3.60 14.20
N VAL A 116 -6.61 4.23 15.32
CA VAL A 116 -6.44 3.65 16.67
C VAL A 116 -7.27 2.38 16.81
N LYS A 117 -8.52 2.38 16.36
CA LYS A 117 -9.37 1.17 16.41
C LYS A 117 -8.81 0.04 15.55
N ALA A 118 -8.27 0.35 14.36
CA ALA A 118 -7.64 -0.64 13.50
C ALA A 118 -6.42 -1.30 14.16
N LEU A 119 -5.57 -0.52 14.83
CA LEU A 119 -4.42 -1.05 15.57
C LEU A 119 -4.86 -1.95 16.74
N SER A 120 -5.91 -1.57 17.47
CA SER A 120 -6.47 -2.39 18.54
C SER A 120 -7.00 -3.73 18.02
N ILE A 121 -7.78 -3.74 16.93
CA ILE A 121 -8.31 -4.97 16.32
C ILE A 121 -7.15 -5.86 15.86
N TRP A 122 -6.10 -5.27 15.28
CA TRP A 122 -4.93 -6.00 14.82
C TRP A 122 -4.22 -6.75 15.96
N GLU A 123 -3.97 -6.08 17.08
CA GLU A 123 -3.35 -6.70 18.25
C GLU A 123 -4.24 -7.78 18.88
N ASP A 124 -5.57 -7.59 18.87
CA ASP A 124 -6.50 -8.61 19.35
C ASP A 124 -6.56 -9.84 18.44
N LEU A 125 -6.46 -9.67 17.13
CA LEU A 125 -6.39 -10.78 16.17
C LEU A 125 -5.09 -11.57 16.32
N LYS A 126 -3.96 -10.90 16.56
CA LYS A 126 -2.67 -11.55 16.85
C LYS A 126 -2.74 -12.44 18.08
N LYS A 127 -3.44 -12.00 19.15
CA LYS A 127 -3.61 -12.80 20.38
C LYS A 127 -4.50 -14.02 20.20
N LYS A 128 -5.43 -13.97 19.23
CA LYS A 128 -6.42 -15.04 18.96
C LYS A 128 -5.91 -16.13 18.02
N ASP A 129 -4.59 -16.27 17.90
CA ASP A 129 -3.93 -17.31 17.10
C ASP A 129 -4.34 -17.31 15.61
N TYR A 130 -4.68 -16.14 15.06
CA TYR A 130 -4.58 -15.99 13.61
C TYR A 130 -3.12 -16.26 13.25
N GLN A 131 -2.85 -17.32 12.47
CA GLN A 131 -1.50 -17.69 12.04
C GLN A 131 -0.87 -16.53 11.24
N VAL A 132 -0.24 -15.60 11.96
CA VAL A 132 0.45 -14.46 11.40
C VAL A 132 1.83 -14.95 10.98
N LYS A 133 2.16 -14.79 9.70
CA LYS A 133 3.52 -15.10 9.23
C LYS A 133 4.52 -14.25 10.00
N GLU A 134 5.64 -14.86 10.35
CA GLU A 134 6.73 -14.16 11.03
C GLU A 134 7.15 -12.92 10.22
N GLY A 135 7.20 -11.76 10.89
CA GLY A 135 7.50 -10.48 10.25
C GLY A 135 6.30 -9.72 9.68
N THR A 136 5.07 -10.26 9.73
CA THR A 136 3.88 -9.49 9.35
C THR A 136 3.54 -8.45 10.42
N THR A 137 3.65 -7.17 10.02
CA THR A 137 3.30 -6.01 10.86
C THR A 137 2.25 -5.16 10.18
N PHE A 138 1.37 -4.55 10.97
CA PHE A 138 0.38 -3.61 10.47
C PHE A 138 0.76 -2.18 10.88
N SER A 139 0.58 -1.26 9.94
CA SER A 139 0.73 0.17 10.18
C SER A 139 -0.51 0.88 9.64
N ALA A 140 -1.22 1.59 10.53
CA ALA A 140 -2.38 2.39 10.20
C ALA A 140 -2.00 3.72 9.51
N SER A 141 -1.15 3.63 8.48
CA SER A 141 -0.67 4.77 7.70
C SER A 141 -1.79 5.44 6.91
N LYS A 142 -1.58 6.71 6.54
CA LYS A 142 -2.49 7.45 5.65
C LYS A 142 -2.77 6.69 4.34
N GLY A 143 -1.73 6.11 3.74
CA GLY A 143 -1.87 5.34 2.51
C GLY A 143 -2.66 4.03 2.68
N TRP A 144 -2.58 3.39 3.85
CA TRP A 144 -3.45 2.27 4.16
C TRP A 144 -4.91 2.72 4.30
N PHE A 145 -5.15 3.79 5.06
CA PHE A 145 -6.49 4.31 5.34
C PHE A 145 -7.24 4.69 4.05
N GLU A 146 -6.59 5.41 3.13
CA GLU A 146 -7.19 5.74 1.84
C GLU A 146 -7.58 4.49 1.03
N ARG A 147 -6.72 3.46 1.03
CA ARG A 147 -7.03 2.21 0.34
C ARG A 147 -8.14 1.42 1.04
N PHE A 148 -8.19 1.47 2.37
CA PHE A 148 -9.26 0.86 3.16
C PHE A 148 -10.61 1.52 2.84
N LYS A 149 -10.69 2.86 2.81
CA LYS A 149 -11.92 3.58 2.43
C LYS A 149 -12.45 3.12 1.07
N ASN A 150 -11.58 3.02 0.08
CA ASN A 150 -11.94 2.54 -1.26
C ASN A 150 -12.44 1.10 -1.25
N ARG A 151 -11.79 0.20 -0.50
CA ARG A 151 -12.24 -1.21 -0.38
C ARG A 151 -13.56 -1.35 0.35
N ALA A 152 -13.74 -0.60 1.43
CA ALA A 152 -14.93 -0.67 2.26
C ALA A 152 -16.12 0.11 1.67
N SER A 153 -15.95 0.78 0.51
CA SER A 153 -16.94 1.64 -0.14
C SER A 153 -17.41 2.80 0.75
N LEU A 154 -16.49 3.33 1.56
CA LEU A 154 -16.73 4.37 2.57
C LEU A 154 -16.57 5.79 2.02
N HIS A 155 -16.81 5.99 0.73
CA HIS A 155 -16.55 7.26 0.02
C HIS A 155 -17.36 8.44 0.53
N PHE A 156 -18.49 8.17 1.20
CA PHE A 156 -19.43 9.20 1.67
C PHE A 156 -19.24 9.60 3.12
N LEU A 157 -18.32 8.94 3.85
CA LEU A 157 -18.05 9.30 5.24
C LEU A 157 -17.41 10.69 5.30
N LYS A 158 -18.21 11.69 5.70
CA LYS A 158 -17.72 13.00 6.09
C LYS A 158 -16.99 12.85 7.42
N LEU A 159 -15.69 12.61 7.35
CA LEU A 159 -14.83 12.57 8.53
C LEU A 159 -14.80 13.97 9.15
N THR A 160 -15.34 14.09 10.35
CA THR A 160 -15.23 15.29 11.17
C THR A 160 -13.77 15.42 11.63
N GLY A 161 -13.10 16.51 11.24
CA GLY A 161 -11.85 16.94 11.88
C GLY A 161 -10.59 17.06 11.01
N GLU A 162 -10.62 16.84 9.69
CA GLU A 162 -9.41 17.06 8.85
C GLU A 162 -9.35 18.44 8.17
N ALA A 163 -10.41 19.24 8.21
CA ALA A 163 -10.46 20.56 7.56
C ALA A 163 -10.13 21.75 8.48
N ALA A 164 -9.77 21.54 9.75
CA ALA A 164 -9.65 22.61 10.75
C ALA A 164 -8.23 22.80 11.33
N SER A 165 -7.17 22.43 10.60
CA SER A 165 -5.81 22.74 11.06
C SER A 165 -4.87 23.01 9.91
N SER A 166 -4.91 24.24 9.40
CA SER A 166 -3.72 24.97 8.93
C SER A 166 -4.07 26.45 8.75
N ASP A 167 -4.61 27.11 9.77
CA ASP A 167 -4.70 28.57 9.74
C ASP A 167 -3.35 29.14 10.20
N VAL A 168 -2.38 29.11 9.27
CA VAL A 168 -1.02 29.62 9.49
C VAL A 168 -1.08 31.11 9.89
N ALA A 169 -2.08 31.84 9.41
CA ALA A 169 -2.30 33.23 9.74
C ALA A 169 -2.60 33.43 11.24
N ALA A 170 -3.47 32.60 11.83
CA ALA A 170 -3.78 32.68 13.26
C ALA A 170 -2.57 32.29 14.13
N ALA A 171 -1.75 31.33 13.68
CA ALA A 171 -0.53 30.94 14.39
C ALA A 171 0.54 32.03 14.35
N ASP A 172 0.67 32.76 13.23
CA ASP A 172 1.60 33.87 13.10
C ASP A 172 1.11 35.12 13.85
N GLU A 173 -0.20 35.38 13.89
CA GLU A 173 -0.79 36.44 14.72
C GLU A 173 -0.59 36.18 16.22
N PHE A 174 -0.66 34.92 16.66
CA PHE A 174 -0.35 34.55 18.05
C PHE A 174 1.13 34.76 18.40
N LYS A 175 2.05 34.47 17.48
CA LYS A 175 3.49 34.75 17.68
C LYS A 175 3.74 36.26 17.82
N LEU A 176 3.13 37.07 16.95
CA LEU A 176 3.27 38.52 16.98
C LEU A 176 2.71 39.13 18.28
N THR A 177 1.55 38.65 18.72
CA THR A 177 0.94 39.11 19.98
C THR A 177 1.72 38.67 21.22
N LEU A 178 2.36 37.50 21.21
CA LEU A 178 3.25 37.05 22.29
C LEU A 178 4.53 37.89 22.38
N VAL A 179 5.20 38.16 21.25
CA VAL A 179 6.44 38.96 21.23
C VAL A 179 6.18 40.36 21.77
N LYS A 180 5.08 41.00 21.34
CA LYS A 180 4.70 42.33 21.79
C LYS A 180 4.45 42.39 23.31
N LYS A 181 3.81 41.38 23.90
CA LYS A 181 3.57 41.34 25.36
C LYS A 181 4.82 41.09 26.19
N ILE A 182 5.85 40.46 25.62
CA ILE A 182 7.14 40.25 26.30
C ILE A 182 7.96 41.55 26.31
N GLU A 183 7.84 42.37 25.27
CA GLU A 183 8.54 43.67 25.17
C GLU A 183 7.87 44.79 25.99
N GLU A 184 6.55 44.77 26.15
CA GLU A 184 5.81 45.79 26.91
C GLU A 184 5.79 45.54 28.44
N GLY A 185 6.31 44.39 28.90
CA GLY A 185 6.30 43.97 30.31
C GLY A 185 7.67 43.84 30.99
N GLY A 186 8.73 44.41 30.38
CA GLY A 186 10.09 44.46 30.92
C GLY A 186 10.49 45.84 31.42
#